data_AF-A0A939UJ34-F1
#
_entry.id   AF-A0A939UJ34-F1
#
_cell.length_a   1.000
_cell.length_b   1.000
_cell.length_c   1.000
_cell.angle_alpha   90.00
_cell.angle_beta   90.00
_cell.angle_gamma   90.00
#
_symmetry.space_group_name_H-M   'P 1'
#
loop_
_entity.id
_entity.type
_entity.pdbx_description
1 polymer ?
#
loop_
_entity_poly.entity_id
_entity_poly.type
_entity_poly.pdbx_seq_one_letter_code
_entity_poly.pdbx_strand_id
1 'polypeptide(L)'
;MLPGVVERKSKEEETARLVKEYTDNKLATYARENAENAEYEVVFLGDSLTDGCDLSKYYGEYVASNRGIGGDTSFGLLDRMQVSAYDAHPKTIVLLIGGNDILRGRSLESIYSNYEKIIAGIHEHLPDTKIVWCSLSALGNQWAKHNDTVVICNQKIKLLAQKYGCEFVDIYTPLCDVETDEIREEYTAEGVHFTDEGYKVVSAKIKEKLRNILGH
;
A
#
# COMPACT_ATOMS: atom_id res chain seq x y z
N MET A 1 28.41 -16.39 27.22
CA MET A 1 27.17 -16.24 26.44
C MET A 1 26.82 -17.58 25.81
N LEU A 2 25.56 -18.00 25.82
CA LEU A 2 25.13 -19.27 25.22
C LEU A 2 25.29 -19.20 23.69
N PRO A 3 25.82 -20.24 23.02
CA PRO A 3 26.09 -20.24 21.57
C PRO A 3 24.89 -19.84 20.71
N GLY A 4 23.68 -20.28 21.08
CA GLY A 4 22.45 -19.96 20.36
C GLY A 4 21.94 -18.52 20.49
N VAL A 5 22.50 -17.70 21.39
CA VAL A 5 22.16 -16.26 21.50
C VAL A 5 22.97 -15.43 20.50
N VAL A 6 24.22 -15.82 20.24
CA VAL A 6 25.10 -15.13 19.29
C VAL A 6 24.64 -15.39 17.85
N GLU A 7 24.26 -16.64 17.54
CA GLU A 7 23.79 -17.04 16.21
C GLU A 7 22.42 -16.47 15.82
N ARG A 8 21.52 -16.22 16.82
CA ARG A 8 20.25 -15.53 16.57
C ARG A 8 20.45 -14.05 16.28
N LYS A 9 21.31 -13.38 17.08
CA LYS A 9 21.65 -11.97 16.86
C LYS A 9 22.28 -11.74 15.49
N SER A 10 23.19 -12.62 15.05
CA SER A 10 23.80 -12.50 13.72
C SER A 10 22.79 -12.66 12.58
N LYS A 11 21.79 -13.54 12.70
CA LYS A 11 20.72 -13.71 11.70
C LYS A 11 19.75 -12.53 11.64
N GLU A 12 19.42 -11.95 12.80
CA GLU A 12 18.59 -10.74 12.87
C GLU A 12 19.30 -9.53 12.24
N GLU A 13 20.60 -9.36 12.51
CA GLU A 13 21.43 -8.30 11.90
C GLU A 13 21.54 -8.46 10.38
N GLU A 14 21.75 -9.69 9.90
CA GLU A 14 21.80 -9.99 8.47
C GLU A 14 20.46 -9.73 7.78
N THR A 15 19.35 -10.16 8.40
CA THR A 15 17.99 -9.91 7.87
C THR A 15 17.70 -8.42 7.80
N ALA A 16 18.02 -7.66 8.86
CA ALA A 16 17.84 -6.21 8.88
C ALA A 16 18.67 -5.51 7.79
N ARG A 17 19.90 -5.98 7.56
CA ARG A 17 20.76 -5.48 6.48
C ARG A 17 20.15 -5.73 5.11
N LEU A 18 19.68 -6.95 4.83
CA LEU A 18 19.07 -7.31 3.54
C LEU A 18 17.79 -6.51 3.28
N VAL A 19 16.95 -6.32 4.30
CA VAL A 19 15.75 -5.47 4.19
C VAL A 19 16.14 -4.03 3.87
N LYS A 20 17.14 -3.48 4.58
CA LYS A 20 17.63 -2.12 4.30
C LYS A 20 18.16 -1.99 2.88
N GLU A 21 18.98 -2.93 2.43
CA GLU A 21 19.55 -2.92 1.08
C GLU A 21 18.46 -3.02 0.00
N TYR A 22 17.47 -3.89 0.20
CA TYR A 22 16.31 -3.96 -0.68
C TYR A 22 15.53 -2.63 -0.73
N THR A 23 15.26 -2.00 0.41
CA THR A 23 14.59 -0.69 0.46
C THR A 23 15.43 0.39 -0.24
N ASP A 24 16.72 0.50 0.08
CA ASP A 24 17.62 1.49 -0.51
C ASP A 24 17.67 1.35 -2.05
N ASN A 25 17.73 0.11 -2.56
CA ASN A 25 17.72 -0.17 -4.00
C ASN A 25 16.40 0.27 -4.66
N LYS A 26 15.26 0.06 -4.00
CA LYS A 26 13.95 0.54 -4.48
C LYS A 26 13.91 2.06 -4.51
N LEU A 27 14.36 2.75 -3.46
CA LEU A 27 14.40 4.21 -3.41
C LEU A 27 15.34 4.80 -4.49
N ALA A 28 16.50 4.20 -4.72
CA ALA A 28 17.42 4.62 -5.79
C ALA A 28 16.79 4.43 -7.18
N THR A 29 16.04 3.34 -7.37
CA THR A 29 15.27 3.09 -8.60
C THR A 29 14.22 4.18 -8.81
N TYR A 30 13.48 4.55 -7.76
CA TYR A 30 12.45 5.59 -7.84
C TYR A 30 13.04 6.96 -8.19
N ALA A 31 14.15 7.33 -7.56
CA ALA A 31 14.84 8.58 -7.86
C ALA A 31 15.30 8.66 -9.33
N ARG A 32 15.84 7.56 -9.87
CA ARG A 32 16.24 7.47 -11.27
C ARG A 32 15.03 7.57 -12.20
N GLU A 33 13.95 6.86 -11.90
CA GLU A 33 12.72 6.90 -12.69
C GLU A 33 12.06 8.28 -12.71
N ASN A 34 12.08 9.02 -11.59
CA ASN A 34 11.61 10.41 -11.52
C ASN A 34 12.48 11.34 -12.39
N ALA A 35 13.79 11.08 -12.51
CA ALA A 35 14.66 11.85 -13.38
C ALA A 35 14.45 11.54 -14.87
N GLU A 36 13.99 10.33 -15.20
CA GLU A 36 13.75 9.87 -16.57
C GLU A 36 12.33 10.22 -17.08
N ASN A 37 11.34 10.29 -16.19
CA ASN A 37 9.94 10.56 -16.54
C ASN A 37 9.46 11.86 -15.91
N ALA A 38 9.03 12.81 -16.75
CA ALA A 38 8.58 14.11 -16.27
C ALA A 38 7.10 14.15 -15.84
N GLU A 39 6.27 13.20 -16.27
CA GLU A 39 4.80 13.31 -16.16
C GLU A 39 4.14 11.94 -15.89
N TYR A 40 4.00 11.55 -14.63
CA TYR A 40 3.23 10.35 -14.26
C TYR A 40 1.73 10.65 -14.22
N GLU A 41 0.92 9.82 -14.86
CA GLU A 41 -0.54 9.89 -14.69
C GLU A 41 -0.95 9.27 -13.35
N VAL A 42 -0.35 8.14 -12.99
CA VAL A 42 -0.70 7.40 -11.77
C VAL A 42 0.55 6.90 -11.05
N VAL A 43 0.66 7.21 -9.76
CA VAL A 43 1.65 6.59 -8.87
C VAL A 43 0.95 5.72 -7.85
N PHE A 44 1.37 4.46 -7.74
CA PHE A 44 0.85 3.52 -6.75
C PHE A 44 1.76 3.49 -5.53
N LEU A 45 1.28 3.98 -4.38
CA LEU A 45 1.97 3.97 -3.10
C LEU A 45 1.44 2.84 -2.22
N GLY A 46 2.34 2.04 -1.64
CA GLY A 46 1.93 1.03 -0.68
C GLY A 46 3.03 0.08 -0.25
N ASP A 47 2.60 -1.08 0.23
CA ASP A 47 3.45 -2.16 0.72
C ASP A 47 3.67 -3.26 -0.34
N SER A 48 3.79 -4.52 0.08
CA SER A 48 3.93 -5.69 -0.78
C SER A 48 2.75 -5.90 -1.74
N LEU A 49 1.52 -5.51 -1.37
CA LEU A 49 0.37 -5.64 -2.28
C LEU A 49 0.48 -4.68 -3.46
N THR A 50 1.11 -3.53 -3.24
CA THR A 50 1.45 -2.61 -4.33
C THR A 50 2.67 -3.12 -5.08
N ASP A 51 3.74 -3.53 -4.37
CA ASP A 51 4.99 -4.00 -4.99
C ASP A 51 4.78 -5.18 -5.94
N GLY A 52 3.93 -6.14 -5.54
CA GLY A 52 3.62 -7.33 -6.34
C GLY A 52 2.66 -7.10 -7.50
N CYS A 53 2.14 -5.87 -7.70
CA CYS A 53 1.22 -5.58 -8.78
C CYS A 53 1.94 -5.35 -10.11
N ASP A 54 1.61 -6.18 -11.11
CA ASP A 54 2.06 -5.97 -12.50
C ASP A 54 1.28 -4.81 -13.14
N LEU A 55 1.82 -3.60 -13.01
CA LEU A 55 1.17 -2.41 -13.56
C LEU A 55 1.04 -2.46 -15.09
N SER A 56 1.96 -3.12 -15.79
CA SER A 56 1.89 -3.23 -17.25
C SER A 56 0.68 -4.06 -17.69
N LYS A 57 0.36 -5.10 -16.92
CA LYS A 57 -0.79 -5.97 -17.17
C LYS A 57 -2.12 -5.31 -16.82
N TYR A 58 -2.21 -4.63 -15.68
CA TYR A 58 -3.49 -4.14 -15.16
C TYR A 58 -3.78 -2.67 -15.51
N TYR A 59 -2.75 -1.86 -15.71
CA TYR A 59 -2.82 -0.41 -15.85
C TYR A 59 -1.98 0.10 -17.03
N GLY A 60 -1.68 -0.76 -18.01
CA GLY A 60 -0.80 -0.44 -19.14
C GLY A 60 -1.33 0.67 -20.07
N GLU A 61 -2.59 1.08 -19.92
CA GLU A 61 -3.13 2.27 -20.60
C GLU A 61 -2.68 3.60 -19.97
N TYR A 62 -2.11 3.58 -18.77
CA TYR A 62 -1.67 4.76 -18.04
C TYR A 62 -0.14 4.83 -18.00
N VAL A 63 0.40 6.05 -17.98
CA VAL A 63 1.80 6.28 -17.56
C VAL A 63 1.88 6.10 -16.04
N ALA A 64 1.99 4.85 -15.61
CA ALA A 64 1.93 4.43 -14.21
C ALA A 64 3.30 4.06 -13.64
N SER A 65 3.51 4.33 -12.34
CA SER A 65 4.70 3.89 -11.62
C SER A 65 4.37 3.17 -10.30
N ASN A 66 5.09 2.10 -10.04
CA ASN A 66 4.95 1.28 -8.84
C ASN A 66 5.93 1.75 -7.76
N ARG A 67 5.39 2.27 -6.65
CA ARG A 67 6.14 2.73 -5.48
C ARG A 67 5.83 1.88 -4.24
N GLY A 68 5.52 0.60 -4.45
CA GLY A 68 5.34 -0.40 -3.41
C GLY A 68 6.66 -0.98 -2.91
N ILE A 69 6.76 -1.19 -1.60
CA ILE A 69 7.92 -1.85 -0.96
C ILE A 69 7.42 -2.98 -0.06
N GLY A 70 7.96 -4.18 -0.27
CA GLY A 70 7.59 -5.37 0.51
C GLY A 70 7.75 -5.17 2.03
N GLY A 71 6.70 -5.48 2.79
CA GLY A 71 6.69 -5.37 4.26
C GLY A 71 6.65 -3.94 4.80
N ASP A 72 6.44 -2.93 3.96
CA ASP A 72 6.36 -1.54 4.40
C ASP A 72 5.13 -1.26 5.27
N THR A 73 5.22 -0.23 6.10
CA THR A 73 4.17 0.23 7.03
C THR A 73 3.84 1.69 6.74
N SER A 74 2.79 2.23 7.35
CA SER A 74 2.48 3.66 7.28
C SER A 74 3.65 4.55 7.73
N PHE A 75 4.48 4.06 8.66
CA PHE A 75 5.69 4.75 9.13
C PHE A 75 6.78 4.79 8.05
N GLY A 76 7.09 3.64 7.46
CA GLY A 76 8.13 3.57 6.43
C GLY A 76 7.72 4.30 5.16
N LEU A 77 6.43 4.29 4.79
CA LEU A 77 5.92 5.11 3.70
C LEU A 77 6.10 6.61 3.97
N LEU A 78 5.81 7.09 5.19
CA LEU A 78 6.04 8.49 5.57
C LEU A 78 7.50 8.90 5.36
N ASP A 79 8.45 8.05 5.77
CA ASP A 79 9.88 8.36 5.69
C ASP A 79 10.39 8.51 4.24
N ARG A 80 9.65 7.98 3.25
CA ARG A 80 10.05 7.99 1.83
C ARG A 80 9.10 8.76 0.91
N MET A 81 8.23 9.60 1.47
CA MET A 81 7.25 10.37 0.68
C MET A 81 7.90 11.29 -0.35
N GLN A 82 9.05 11.88 -0.03
CA GLN A 82 9.76 12.78 -0.94
C GLN A 82 10.02 12.11 -2.30
N VAL A 83 10.78 11.01 -2.30
CA VAL A 83 11.14 10.31 -3.53
C VAL A 83 9.98 9.50 -4.12
N SER A 84 9.09 8.96 -3.27
CA SER A 84 8.03 8.06 -3.72
C SER A 84 6.83 8.81 -4.32
N ALA A 85 6.57 10.04 -3.89
CA ALA A 85 5.37 10.79 -4.27
C ALA A 85 5.69 12.22 -4.73
N TYR A 86 6.38 13.01 -3.90
CA TYR A 86 6.51 14.45 -4.14
C TYR A 86 7.36 14.76 -5.37
N ASP A 87 8.53 14.13 -5.49
CA ASP A 87 9.42 14.29 -6.63
C ASP A 87 8.86 13.66 -7.92
N ALA A 88 7.85 12.80 -7.81
CA ALA A 88 7.21 12.14 -8.94
C ALA A 88 6.09 12.99 -9.58
N HIS A 89 5.60 14.03 -8.89
CA HIS A 89 4.54 14.94 -9.35
C HIS A 89 3.37 14.27 -10.13
N PRO A 90 2.74 13.20 -9.61
CA PRO A 90 1.74 12.47 -10.37
C PRO A 90 0.40 13.22 -10.45
N LYS A 91 -0.37 13.00 -11.52
CA LYS A 91 -1.76 13.51 -11.59
C LYS A 91 -2.66 12.84 -10.55
N THR A 92 -2.47 11.53 -10.33
CA THR A 92 -3.23 10.73 -9.36
C THR A 92 -2.32 9.81 -8.55
N ILE A 93 -2.59 9.67 -7.25
CA ILE A 93 -1.99 8.68 -6.38
C ILE A 93 -3.02 7.61 -6.04
N VAL A 94 -2.65 6.34 -6.18
CA VAL A 94 -3.39 5.22 -5.60
C VAL A 94 -2.68 4.80 -4.32
N LEU A 95 -3.37 4.82 -3.18
CA LEU A 95 -2.79 4.53 -1.86
C LEU A 95 -3.40 3.25 -1.27
N LEU A 96 -2.55 2.28 -0.93
CA LEU A 96 -2.89 1.09 -0.17
C LEU A 96 -1.77 0.78 0.85
N ILE A 97 -1.98 1.15 2.11
CA ILE A 97 -0.98 0.97 3.17
C ILE A 97 -1.68 0.75 4.52
N GLY A 98 -1.10 -0.08 5.39
CA GLY A 98 -1.56 -0.26 6.77
C GLY A 98 -1.70 -1.69 7.24
N GLY A 99 -1.72 -2.67 6.31
CA GLY A 99 -1.82 -4.09 6.67
C GLY A 99 -0.67 -4.52 7.58
N ASN A 100 0.56 -4.18 7.20
CA ASN A 100 1.74 -4.51 8.02
C ASN A 100 1.80 -3.77 9.36
N ASP A 101 1.19 -2.58 9.49
CA ASP A 101 1.09 -1.89 10.78
C ASP A 101 0.29 -2.75 11.77
N ILE A 102 -0.83 -3.32 11.31
CA ILE A 102 -1.67 -4.22 12.09
C ILE A 102 -0.89 -5.50 12.43
N LEU A 103 -0.26 -6.13 11.43
CA LEU A 103 0.49 -7.38 11.63
C LEU A 103 1.70 -7.21 12.56
N ARG A 104 2.28 -6.01 12.62
CA ARG A 104 3.37 -5.66 13.54
C ARG A 104 2.89 -5.12 14.89
N GLY A 105 1.59 -5.14 15.16
CA GLY A 105 1.01 -4.76 16.45
C GLY A 105 1.12 -3.26 16.75
N ARG A 106 1.09 -2.39 15.74
CA ARG A 106 1.04 -0.95 15.95
C ARG A 106 -0.32 -0.55 16.54
N SER A 107 -0.31 0.47 17.41
CA SER A 107 -1.53 1.00 17.99
C SER A 107 -2.39 1.69 16.94
N LEU A 108 -3.72 1.59 17.06
CA LEU A 108 -4.67 2.29 16.18
C LEU A 108 -4.41 3.79 16.14
N GLU A 109 -4.13 4.41 17.29
CA GLU A 109 -3.79 5.84 17.38
C GLU A 109 -2.61 6.20 16.49
N SER A 110 -1.54 5.40 16.54
CA SER A 110 -0.35 5.65 15.72
C SER A 110 -0.60 5.43 14.23
N ILE A 111 -1.38 4.41 13.87
CA ILE A 111 -1.79 4.15 12.48
C ILE A 111 -2.60 5.34 11.95
N TYR A 112 -3.56 5.82 12.74
CA TYR A 112 -4.44 6.93 12.35
C TYR A 112 -3.68 8.24 12.21
N SER A 113 -2.76 8.51 13.14
CA SER A 113 -1.87 9.67 13.06
C SER A 113 -1.05 9.64 11.76
N ASN A 114 -0.54 8.48 11.37
CA ASN A 114 0.24 8.36 10.15
C ASN A 114 -0.61 8.49 8.89
N TYR A 115 -1.79 7.88 8.85
CA TYR A 115 -2.75 8.08 7.76
C TYR A 115 -3.04 9.56 7.52
N GLU A 116 -3.30 10.32 8.59
CA GLU A 116 -3.57 11.75 8.48
C GLU A 116 -2.34 12.54 8.02
N LYS A 117 -1.15 12.23 8.51
CA LYS A 117 0.12 12.84 8.05
C LYS A 117 0.41 12.57 6.57
N ILE A 118 0.20 11.34 6.11
CA ILE A 118 0.43 10.95 4.70
C ILE A 118 -0.45 11.80 3.79
N ILE A 119 -1.75 11.84 4.07
CA ILE A 119 -2.71 12.54 3.22
C ILE A 119 -2.55 14.05 3.30
N ALA A 120 -2.36 14.60 4.51
CA ALA A 120 -2.09 16.03 4.66
C ALA A 120 -0.81 16.43 3.92
N GLY A 121 0.25 15.64 4.01
CA GLY A 121 1.50 15.87 3.29
C GLY A 121 1.32 15.81 1.77
N ILE A 122 0.52 14.88 1.23
CA ILE A 122 0.19 14.85 -0.20
C ILE A 122 -0.53 16.14 -0.60
N HIS A 123 -1.57 16.56 0.12
CA HIS A 123 -2.29 17.80 -0.23
C HIS A 123 -1.43 19.05 -0.11
N GLU A 124 -0.48 19.09 0.82
CA GLU A 124 0.45 20.21 1.00
C GLU A 124 1.46 20.31 -0.15
N HIS A 125 2.09 19.20 -0.52
CA HIS A 125 3.18 19.19 -1.51
C HIS A 125 2.67 19.04 -2.95
N LEU A 126 1.48 18.47 -3.12
CA LEU A 126 0.88 18.13 -4.41
C LEU A 126 -0.61 18.55 -4.45
N PRO A 127 -0.92 19.86 -4.38
CA PRO A 127 -2.29 20.35 -4.21
C PRO A 127 -3.25 19.97 -5.34
N ASP A 128 -2.74 19.71 -6.55
CA ASP A 128 -3.55 19.34 -7.72
C ASP A 128 -3.71 17.82 -7.88
N THR A 129 -2.90 17.02 -7.19
CA THR A 129 -2.92 15.55 -7.29
C THR A 129 -4.19 14.98 -6.65
N LYS A 130 -4.88 14.11 -7.38
CA LYS A 130 -6.02 13.35 -6.84
C LYS A 130 -5.54 12.12 -6.09
N ILE A 131 -6.29 11.72 -5.06
CA ILE A 131 -5.95 10.54 -4.25
C ILE A 131 -7.09 9.54 -4.35
N VAL A 132 -6.76 8.33 -4.81
CA VAL A 132 -7.60 7.13 -4.76
C VAL A 132 -7.11 6.29 -3.59
N TRP A 133 -7.84 6.29 -2.48
CA TRP A 133 -7.45 5.59 -1.25
C TRP A 133 -8.23 4.30 -1.10
N CYS A 134 -7.53 3.18 -1.19
CA CYS A 134 -8.10 1.85 -1.02
C CYS A 134 -8.31 1.52 0.46
N SER A 135 -9.40 0.80 0.76
CA SER A 135 -9.48 0.03 2.01
C SER A 135 -8.38 -1.03 2.07
N LEU A 136 -8.03 -1.47 3.27
CA LEU A 136 -7.24 -2.66 3.51
C LEU A 136 -8.05 -3.90 3.12
N SER A 137 -7.37 -4.92 2.59
CA SER A 137 -7.97 -6.23 2.31
C SER A 137 -8.31 -6.99 3.59
N ALA A 138 -9.31 -7.86 3.51
CA ALA A 138 -9.46 -8.95 4.47
C ALA A 138 -8.19 -9.82 4.50
N LEU A 139 -7.92 -10.40 5.66
CA LEU A 139 -6.84 -11.35 5.92
C LEU A 139 -7.42 -12.74 6.13
N GLY A 140 -6.65 -13.77 5.79
CA GLY A 140 -7.08 -15.17 5.90
C GLY A 140 -6.15 -16.00 6.77
N ASN A 141 -6.53 -17.25 6.99
CA ASN A 141 -5.76 -18.25 7.73
C ASN A 141 -5.39 -17.73 9.13
N GLN A 142 -4.12 -17.92 9.53
CA GLN A 142 -3.58 -17.49 10.81
C GLN A 142 -3.64 -15.97 11.08
N TRP A 143 -3.89 -15.17 10.03
CA TRP A 143 -3.97 -13.70 10.10
C TRP A 143 -5.40 -13.19 10.26
N ALA A 144 -6.42 -14.03 10.03
CA ALA A 144 -7.84 -13.68 10.11
C ALA A 144 -8.26 -13.04 11.45
N LYS A 145 -7.59 -13.44 12.54
CA LYS A 145 -7.75 -12.85 13.89
C LYS A 145 -7.55 -11.32 13.95
N HIS A 146 -6.99 -10.71 12.90
CA HIS A 146 -6.78 -9.27 12.80
C HIS A 146 -7.87 -8.53 12.02
N ASN A 147 -8.87 -9.22 11.45
CA ASN A 147 -9.88 -8.59 10.59
C ASN A 147 -10.76 -7.57 11.30
N ASP A 148 -11.02 -7.73 12.60
CA ASP A 148 -11.68 -6.68 13.40
C ASP A 148 -10.89 -5.35 13.34
N THR A 149 -9.56 -5.43 13.45
CA THR A 149 -8.69 -4.25 13.35
C THR A 149 -8.65 -3.70 11.93
N VAL A 150 -8.66 -4.57 10.92
CA VAL A 150 -8.77 -4.19 9.50
C VAL A 150 -10.04 -3.39 9.24
N VAL A 151 -11.19 -3.88 9.70
CA VAL A 151 -12.50 -3.21 9.55
C VAL A 151 -12.49 -1.85 10.24
N ILE A 152 -11.96 -1.76 11.45
CA ILE A 152 -11.81 -0.50 12.20
C ILE A 152 -10.90 0.48 11.45
N CYS A 153 -9.79 0.03 10.89
CA CYS A 153 -8.91 0.85 10.05
C CYS A 153 -9.63 1.32 8.77
N ASN A 154 -10.39 0.45 8.12
CA ASN A 154 -11.14 0.78 6.90
C ASN A 154 -12.21 1.85 7.13
N GLN A 155 -12.89 1.82 8.28
CA GLN A 155 -13.80 2.88 8.68
C GLN A 155 -13.07 4.21 8.84
N LYS A 156 -11.89 4.21 9.48
CA LYS A 156 -11.09 5.43 9.64
C LYS A 156 -10.56 5.96 8.29
N ILE A 157 -10.09 5.08 7.41
CA ILE A 157 -9.65 5.42 6.05
C ILE A 157 -10.79 6.11 5.30
N LYS A 158 -11.99 5.53 5.31
CA LYS A 158 -13.17 6.11 4.66
C LYS A 158 -13.52 7.50 5.21
N LEU A 159 -13.48 7.68 6.53
CA LEU A 159 -13.74 8.97 7.16
C LEU A 159 -12.68 10.03 6.81
N LEU A 160 -11.40 9.64 6.79
CA LEU A 160 -10.32 10.55 6.40
C LEU A 160 -10.39 10.88 4.90
N ALA A 161 -10.64 9.90 4.04
CA ALA A 161 -10.86 10.13 2.61
C ALA A 161 -11.98 11.15 2.39
N GLN A 162 -13.11 11.03 3.10
CA GLN A 162 -14.18 12.02 3.04
C GLN A 162 -13.74 13.40 3.55
N LYS A 163 -13.03 13.46 4.68
CA LYS A 163 -12.53 14.72 5.27
C LYS A 163 -11.61 15.49 4.32
N TYR A 164 -10.75 14.79 3.59
CA TYR A 164 -9.74 15.37 2.71
C TYR A 164 -10.17 15.43 1.24
N GLY A 165 -11.36 14.92 0.89
CA GLY A 165 -11.84 14.90 -0.49
C GLY A 165 -11.12 13.90 -1.40
N CYS A 166 -10.65 12.78 -0.83
CA CYS A 166 -10.08 11.66 -1.58
C CYS A 166 -11.19 10.73 -2.10
N GLU A 167 -10.94 10.06 -3.22
CA GLU A 167 -11.79 8.97 -3.71
C GLU A 167 -11.53 7.70 -2.92
N PHE A 168 -12.49 7.25 -2.12
CA PHE A 168 -12.40 5.98 -1.41
C PHE A 168 -12.76 4.79 -2.33
N VAL A 169 -11.95 3.74 -2.29
CA VAL A 169 -12.20 2.47 -3.00
C VAL A 169 -12.30 1.34 -1.99
N ASP A 170 -13.46 0.68 -1.99
CA ASP A 170 -13.65 -0.51 -1.17
C ASP A 170 -13.18 -1.77 -1.91
N ILE A 171 -12.01 -2.29 -1.50
CA ILE A 171 -11.49 -3.59 -1.95
C ILE A 171 -11.74 -4.72 -0.95
N TYR A 172 -12.06 -4.40 0.32
CA TYR A 172 -12.35 -5.38 1.37
C TYR A 172 -13.56 -6.23 0.98
N THR A 173 -14.72 -5.59 0.75
CA THR A 173 -15.99 -6.28 0.50
C THR A 173 -15.94 -7.28 -0.66
N PRO A 174 -15.38 -6.95 -1.85
CA PRO A 174 -15.35 -7.92 -2.95
C PRO A 174 -14.35 -9.06 -2.75
N LEU A 175 -13.33 -8.89 -1.89
CA LEU A 175 -12.34 -9.92 -1.60
C LEU A 175 -12.73 -10.80 -0.40
N CYS A 176 -13.61 -10.31 0.46
CA CYS A 176 -14.05 -10.98 1.68
C CYS A 176 -15.09 -12.06 1.38
N ASP A 177 -14.94 -13.21 2.03
CA ASP A 177 -15.98 -14.19 2.24
C ASP A 177 -16.90 -13.70 3.36
N VAL A 178 -18.22 -13.78 3.13
CA VAL A 178 -19.23 -13.26 4.08
C VAL A 178 -19.55 -14.24 5.20
N GLU A 179 -19.17 -15.51 5.06
CA GLU A 179 -19.39 -16.55 6.06
C GLU A 179 -18.22 -16.65 7.03
N THR A 180 -17.00 -16.46 6.53
CA THR A 180 -15.77 -16.60 7.35
C THR A 180 -15.18 -15.27 7.81
N ASP A 181 -15.60 -14.15 7.23
CA ASP A 181 -14.95 -12.83 7.39
C ASP A 181 -13.46 -12.85 6.98
N GLU A 182 -13.03 -13.81 6.15
CA GLU A 182 -11.66 -13.93 5.63
C GLU A 182 -11.60 -13.55 4.15
N ILE A 183 -10.40 -13.27 3.64
CA ILE A 183 -10.22 -13.21 2.18
C ILE A 183 -10.49 -14.59 1.56
N ARG A 184 -11.20 -14.61 0.43
CA ARG A 184 -11.53 -15.86 -0.27
C ARG A 184 -10.29 -16.55 -0.82
N GLU A 185 -10.30 -17.88 -0.78
CA GLU A 185 -9.17 -18.72 -1.20
C GLU A 185 -8.79 -18.54 -2.67
N GLU A 186 -9.72 -18.18 -3.57
CA GLU A 186 -9.38 -17.88 -4.96
C GLU A 186 -8.51 -16.62 -5.10
N TYR A 187 -8.55 -15.72 -4.12
CA TYR A 187 -7.85 -14.43 -4.16
C TYR A 187 -6.53 -14.42 -3.40
N THR A 188 -6.22 -15.46 -2.60
CA THR A 188 -4.93 -15.59 -1.93
C THR A 188 -4.53 -17.04 -1.71
N ALA A 189 -3.24 -17.34 -1.78
CA ALA A 189 -2.71 -18.66 -1.44
C ALA A 189 -2.32 -18.80 0.03
N GLU A 190 -2.03 -17.71 0.73
CA GLU A 190 -1.50 -17.76 2.10
C GLU A 190 -2.24 -16.87 3.12
N GLY A 191 -3.18 -16.03 2.66
CA GLY A 191 -4.04 -15.24 3.55
C GLY A 191 -3.76 -13.73 3.51
N VAL A 192 -2.77 -13.25 2.73
CA VAL A 192 -2.36 -11.84 2.68
C VAL A 192 -2.20 -11.35 1.23
N HIS A 193 -1.32 -11.96 0.45
CA HIS A 193 -0.96 -11.54 -0.91
C HIS A 193 -1.96 -12.05 -1.93
N PHE A 194 -2.23 -11.19 -2.92
CA PHE A 194 -3.21 -11.50 -3.96
C PHE A 194 -2.67 -12.48 -4.99
N THR A 195 -3.52 -13.41 -5.41
CA THR A 195 -3.38 -14.15 -6.67
C THR A 195 -3.67 -13.23 -7.86
N ASP A 196 -3.50 -13.75 -9.07
CA ASP A 196 -3.91 -13.07 -10.29
C ASP A 196 -5.38 -12.65 -10.28
N GLU A 197 -6.25 -13.51 -9.75
CA GLU A 197 -7.69 -13.26 -9.63
C GLU A 197 -7.98 -12.16 -8.61
N GLY A 198 -7.26 -12.15 -7.47
CA GLY A 198 -7.35 -11.06 -6.50
C GLY A 198 -6.97 -9.71 -7.12
N TYR A 199 -5.86 -9.65 -7.85
CA TYR A 199 -5.43 -8.43 -8.55
C TYR A 199 -6.42 -7.99 -9.64
N LYS A 200 -7.09 -8.91 -10.34
CA LYS A 200 -8.16 -8.55 -11.30
C LYS A 200 -9.31 -7.82 -10.61
N VAL A 201 -9.77 -8.31 -9.46
CA VAL A 201 -10.86 -7.70 -8.68
C VAL A 201 -10.45 -6.32 -8.17
N VAL A 202 -9.29 -6.22 -7.54
CA VAL A 202 -8.74 -4.96 -7.01
C VAL A 202 -8.57 -3.93 -8.11
N SER A 203 -7.97 -4.35 -9.23
CA SER A 203 -7.70 -3.43 -10.34
C SER A 203 -8.96 -2.96 -11.03
N ALA A 204 -9.99 -3.81 -11.17
CA ALA A 204 -11.27 -3.39 -11.71
C ALA A 204 -11.90 -2.25 -10.89
N LYS A 205 -11.83 -2.32 -9.54
CA LYS A 205 -12.34 -1.29 -8.64
C LYS A 205 -11.54 0.02 -8.72
N ILE A 206 -10.22 -0.07 -8.76
CA ILE A 206 -9.36 1.12 -8.86
C ILE A 206 -9.54 1.80 -10.22
N LYS A 207 -9.59 1.04 -11.32
CA LYS A 207 -9.77 1.57 -12.68
C LYS A 207 -11.11 2.29 -12.88
N GLU A 208 -12.16 1.88 -12.17
CA GLU A 208 -13.44 2.60 -12.15
C GLU A 208 -13.25 4.06 -11.69
N LYS A 209 -12.43 4.29 -10.67
CA LYS A 209 -12.10 5.63 -10.18
C LYS A 209 -11.15 6.37 -11.10
N LEU A 210 -10.10 5.70 -11.57
CA LEU A 210 -9.09 6.32 -12.43
C LEU A 210 -9.69 6.84 -13.75
N ARG A 211 -10.60 6.10 -14.38
CA ARG A 211 -11.31 6.55 -15.59
C ARG A 211 -12.06 7.85 -15.39
N ASN A 212 -12.79 7.97 -14.27
CA ASN A 212 -13.52 9.19 -13.92
C ASN A 212 -12.60 10.39 -13.67
N ILE A 213 -11.42 10.16 -13.09
CA ILE A 213 -10.45 11.21 -12.76
C ILE A 213 -9.65 11.66 -13.99
N LEU A 214 -9.15 10.71 -14.79
CA LEU A 214 -8.20 10.96 -15.88
C LEU A 214 -8.89 11.13 -17.24
N GLY A 215 -10.18 10.82 -17.36
CA GLY A 215 -10.98 11.08 -18.56
C GLY A 215 -10.83 10.05 -19.68
N HIS A 216 -10.50 8.80 -19.32
CA HIS A 216 -10.40 7.65 -20.25
C HIS A 216 -11.65 6.76 -20.21
#